data_AF-A0A6P7FBT8-F1
#
_entry.id   AF-A0A6P7FBT8-F1
#
_cell.length_a   1.000
_cell.length_b   1.000
_cell.length_c   1.000
_cell.angle_alpha   90.00
_cell.angle_beta   90.00
_cell.angle_gamma   90.00
#
_symmetry.space_group_name_H-M   'P 1'
#
loop_
_entity.id
_entity.type
_entity.pdbx_description
1 polymer ?
#
loop_
_entity_poly.entity_id
_entity_poly.type
_entity_poly.pdbx_seq_one_letter_code
_entity_poly.pdbx_strand_id
1 'polypeptide(L)'
;MSNIPLFPNLKPRLMHASWFDVDQPCDDEEEVTQLEKDHEHWLMSIKHKNADLTPIGKTASETIEEDEEEDDEDDNDDDDESETQDEEEEDEIEMDVSQERSSPVDVSIRLVQGHGVR
;
A
#
# COMPACT_ATOMS: atom_id res chain seq x y z
N MET A 1 -54.52 -38.23 -13.75
CA MET A 1 -53.29 -37.46 -13.96
C MET A 1 -52.25 -38.02 -13.03
N SER A 2 -51.19 -38.64 -13.57
CA SER A 2 -50.14 -39.28 -12.76
C SER A 2 -49.22 -38.19 -12.22
N ASN A 3 -49.14 -38.06 -10.89
CA ASN A 3 -48.29 -37.08 -10.23
C ASN A 3 -46.87 -37.66 -10.15
N ILE A 4 -45.92 -37.11 -10.90
CA ILE A 4 -44.53 -37.57 -10.90
C ILE A 4 -43.85 -37.00 -9.65
N PRO A 5 -43.22 -37.82 -8.80
CA PRO A 5 -42.52 -37.32 -7.62
C PRO A 5 -41.28 -36.54 -8.06
N LEU A 6 -41.19 -35.27 -7.63
CA LEU A 6 -39.96 -34.49 -7.79
C LEU A 6 -38.95 -34.92 -6.73
N PHE A 7 -37.75 -35.27 -7.19
CA PHE A 7 -36.61 -35.53 -6.33
C PHE A 7 -35.77 -34.26 -6.17
N PRO A 8 -35.15 -34.04 -4.98
CA PRO A 8 -34.27 -32.91 -4.76
C PRO A 8 -33.00 -33.03 -5.62
N ASN A 9 -32.40 -31.87 -5.90
CA ASN A 9 -31.13 -31.80 -6.62
C ASN A 9 -29.97 -32.20 -5.70
N LEU A 10 -29.20 -33.22 -6.09
CA LEU A 10 -28.05 -33.75 -5.35
C LEU A 10 -26.70 -33.29 -5.90
N LYS A 11 -26.69 -32.30 -6.81
CA LYS A 11 -25.43 -31.75 -7.32
C LYS A 11 -24.77 -30.88 -6.24
N PRO A 12 -23.42 -30.86 -6.19
CA PRO A 12 -22.68 -29.92 -5.36
C PRO A 12 -23.11 -28.48 -5.66
N ARG A 13 -23.02 -27.63 -4.64
CA ARG A 13 -23.24 -26.19 -4.82
C ARG A 13 -22.12 -25.64 -5.68
N LEU A 14 -22.47 -24.72 -6.59
CA LEU A 14 -21.51 -24.06 -7.46
C LEU A 14 -20.54 -23.18 -6.64
N MET A 15 -21.08 -22.49 -5.64
CA MET A 15 -20.34 -21.63 -4.73
C MET A 15 -20.25 -22.34 -3.38
N HIS A 16 -19.05 -22.48 -2.84
CA HIS A 16 -18.80 -23.07 -1.53
C HIS A 16 -17.70 -22.28 -0.83
N ALA A 17 -17.85 -22.00 0.46
CA ALA A 17 -16.90 -21.19 1.24
C ALA A 17 -15.46 -21.72 1.16
N SER A 18 -15.27 -23.04 1.01
CA SER A 18 -13.93 -23.64 0.85
C SER A 18 -13.15 -23.20 -0.40
N TRP A 19 -13.80 -22.63 -1.41
CA TRP A 19 -13.15 -22.13 -2.63
C TRP A 19 -13.66 -20.76 -3.09
N PHE A 20 -14.66 -20.22 -2.41
CA PHE A 20 -15.25 -18.92 -2.68
C PHE A 20 -15.76 -18.34 -1.38
N ASP A 21 -14.87 -17.61 -0.71
CA ASP A 21 -15.17 -16.82 0.46
C ASP A 21 -14.95 -15.35 0.08
N VAL A 22 -16.03 -14.60 -0.05
CA VAL A 22 -16.00 -13.19 -0.48
C VAL A 22 -15.98 -12.26 0.72
N ASP A 23 -16.51 -12.72 1.85
CA ASP A 23 -16.80 -11.89 3.01
C ASP A 23 -16.11 -12.53 4.22
N GLN A 24 -14.81 -12.76 4.06
CA GLN A 24 -13.98 -13.26 5.14
C GLN A 24 -13.86 -12.13 6.17
N PRO A 25 -14.22 -12.36 7.45
CA PRO A 25 -14.05 -11.35 8.47
C PRO A 25 -12.58 -10.97 8.57
N CYS A 26 -12.27 -9.69 8.30
CA CYS A 26 -10.96 -9.08 8.52
C CYS A 26 -11.10 -7.86 9.44
N ASP A 27 -9.98 -7.49 10.07
CA ASP A 27 -9.88 -6.26 10.85
C ASP A 27 -9.20 -5.20 9.96
N ASP A 28 -10.03 -4.38 9.32
CA ASP A 28 -9.57 -3.39 8.35
C ASP A 28 -8.64 -2.34 9.01
N GLU A 29 -8.87 -2.03 10.29
CA GLU A 29 -8.06 -1.05 11.03
C GLU A 29 -6.64 -1.58 11.27
N GLU A 30 -6.52 -2.87 11.61
CA GLU A 30 -5.22 -3.52 11.77
C GLU A 30 -4.46 -3.56 10.43
N GLU A 31 -5.14 -3.88 9.33
CA GLU A 31 -4.53 -3.88 7.99
C GLU A 31 -4.01 -2.50 7.60
N VAL A 32 -4.84 -1.46 7.76
CA VAL A 32 -4.46 -0.08 7.46
C VAL A 32 -3.27 0.35 8.31
N THR A 33 -3.33 0.12 9.63
CA THR A 33 -2.25 0.47 10.56
C THR A 33 -0.92 -0.19 10.15
N GLN A 34 -0.98 -1.45 9.72
CA GLN A 34 0.22 -2.17 9.29
C GLN A 34 0.79 -1.61 7.98
N LEU A 35 -0.08 -1.24 7.02
CA LEU A 35 0.33 -0.62 5.76
C LEU A 35 0.99 0.75 5.98
N GLU A 36 0.41 1.58 6.84
CA GLU A 36 0.97 2.89 7.19
C GLU A 36 2.33 2.76 7.86
N LYS A 37 2.48 1.82 8.79
CA LYS A 37 3.76 1.55 9.45
C LYS A 37 4.83 1.09 8.47
N ASP A 38 4.49 0.22 7.53
CA ASP A 38 5.42 -0.25 6.51
C ASP A 38 5.85 0.91 5.58
N HIS A 39 4.92 1.81 5.27
CA HIS A 39 5.20 3.02 4.50
C HIS A 39 6.14 3.98 5.25
N GLU A 40 5.87 4.25 6.53
CA GLU A 40 6.76 5.06 7.39
C GLU A 40 8.16 4.47 7.47
N HIS A 41 8.26 3.15 7.66
CA HIS A 41 9.54 2.47 7.67
C HIS A 41 10.28 2.61 6.33
N TRP A 42 9.56 2.54 5.20
CA TRP A 42 10.14 2.75 3.88
C TRP A 42 10.67 4.17 3.70
N LEU A 43 9.92 5.19 4.11
CA LEU A 43 10.36 6.58 4.09
C LEU A 43 11.61 6.79 4.97
N MET A 44 11.62 6.24 6.18
CA MET A 44 12.77 6.30 7.08
C MET A 44 13.99 5.60 6.47
N SER A 45 13.80 4.46 5.81
CA SER A 45 14.89 3.77 5.13
C SER A 45 15.48 4.64 4.02
N ILE A 46 14.65 5.35 3.25
CA ILE A 46 15.14 6.28 2.22
C ILE A 46 15.91 7.44 2.85
N LYS A 47 15.34 8.08 3.87
CA LYS A 47 15.94 9.24 4.55
C LYS A 47 17.33 8.93 5.10
N HIS A 48 17.48 7.78 5.76
CA HIS A 48 18.72 7.43 6.45
C HIS A 48 19.67 6.59 5.60
N LYS A 49 19.31 6.30 4.34
CA LYS A 49 20.14 5.48 3.47
C LYS A 49 21.49 6.15 3.25
N ASN A 50 22.54 5.54 3.81
CA ASN A 50 23.93 6.00 3.74
C ASN A 50 24.20 7.35 4.43
N ALA A 51 23.31 7.80 5.32
CA ALA A 51 23.51 9.05 6.06
C ALA A 51 24.76 9.02 6.95
N ASP A 52 25.19 7.82 7.34
CA ASP A 52 26.38 7.54 8.15
C ASP A 52 27.69 7.46 7.35
N LEU A 53 27.63 7.54 6.01
CA LEU A 53 28.84 7.48 5.19
C LEU A 53 29.60 8.82 5.19
N THR A 54 30.78 8.83 5.81
CA THR A 54 31.70 9.97 5.72
C THR A 54 32.16 10.20 4.27
N PRO A 55 32.02 11.42 3.72
CA PRO A 55 32.48 11.74 2.38
C PRO A 55 33.99 11.53 2.21
N ILE A 56 34.41 11.17 0.99
CA ILE A 56 35.84 11.01 0.67
C ILE A 56 36.57 12.34 0.88
N GLY A 57 37.64 12.30 1.67
CA GLY A 57 38.45 13.48 1.97
C GLY A 57 38.04 14.23 3.24
N LYS A 58 36.96 13.81 3.92
CA LYS A 58 36.60 14.26 5.26
C LYS A 58 37.12 13.24 6.29
N THR A 59 37.84 13.71 7.30
CA THR A 59 38.26 12.87 8.44
C THR A 59 37.12 12.81 9.45
N ALA A 60 36.86 11.62 10.01
CA ALA A 60 35.75 11.37 10.94
C ALA A 60 35.74 12.23 12.22
N SER A 61 36.76 13.06 12.47
CA SER A 61 36.79 13.97 13.62
C SER A 61 36.11 15.33 13.37
N GLU A 62 35.81 15.72 12.13
CA GLU A 62 35.11 17.01 11.88
C GLU A 62 33.60 16.93 12.20
N THR A 63 33.00 15.74 12.20
CA THR A 63 31.53 15.57 12.30
C THR A 63 31.01 15.53 13.74
N ILE A 64 31.88 15.41 14.73
CA ILE A 64 31.51 15.30 16.16
C ILE A 64 31.27 16.69 16.79
N GLU A 65 31.70 17.78 16.14
CA GLU A 65 31.66 19.13 16.72
C GLU A 65 30.37 19.92 16.39
N GLU A 66 29.47 19.41 15.53
CA GLU A 66 28.23 20.11 15.11
C GLU A 66 26.95 19.60 15.81
N ASP A 67 26.98 18.50 16.56
CA ASP A 67 25.79 17.91 17.22
C ASP A 67 25.51 18.47 18.65
N GLU A 68 26.25 19.50 19.11
CA GLU A 68 26.13 20.02 20.49
C GLU A 68 25.26 21.28 20.66
N GLU A 69 24.66 21.86 19.63
CA GLU A 69 23.89 23.11 19.79
C GLU A 69 22.58 23.10 18.97
N GLU A 70 21.45 22.89 19.64
CA GLU A 70 20.16 23.62 19.51
C GLU A 70 19.01 22.80 20.12
N ASP A 71 18.97 22.81 21.46
CA ASP A 71 17.75 22.61 22.26
C ASP A 71 17.01 23.95 22.31
N ASP A 72 16.34 24.31 21.22
CA ASP A 72 15.42 25.46 21.20
C ASP A 72 14.01 24.93 21.48
N GLU A 73 13.69 24.84 22.78
CA GLU A 73 12.31 24.81 23.26
C GLU A 73 11.62 26.10 22.81
N ASP A 74 10.95 26.10 21.64
CA ASP A 74 9.98 27.15 21.31
C ASP A 74 8.54 26.63 21.38
N ASP A 75 7.81 27.41 22.15
CA ASP A 75 6.51 27.25 22.75
C ASP A 75 5.43 27.44 21.68
N ASN A 76 4.64 26.39 21.46
CA ASN A 76 3.19 26.46 21.27
C ASN A 76 2.61 27.82 20.80
N ASP A 77 2.30 27.96 19.51
CA ASP A 77 1.19 28.83 19.10
C ASP A 77 0.20 28.06 18.24
N ASP A 78 -1.02 28.05 18.77
CA ASP A 78 -2.24 27.39 18.37
C ASP A 78 -2.87 28.24 17.26
N ASP A 79 -2.53 27.97 16.00
CA ASP A 79 -3.20 28.61 14.85
C ASP A 79 -4.29 27.70 14.30
N ASP A 80 -5.42 27.68 15.02
CA ASP A 80 -6.72 27.19 14.60
C ASP A 80 -7.27 28.06 13.44
N GLU A 81 -6.69 27.91 12.26
CA GLU A 81 -7.28 28.44 11.02
C GLU A 81 -8.14 27.34 10.38
N SER A 82 -9.34 27.21 10.93
CA SER A 82 -10.44 26.43 10.37
C SER A 82 -10.88 27.03 9.02
N GLU A 83 -10.22 26.65 7.93
CA GLU A 83 -10.67 26.95 6.56
C GLU A 83 -11.77 25.94 6.17
N THR A 84 -13.02 26.27 6.49
CA THR A 84 -14.20 25.59 5.94
C THR A 84 -14.34 25.95 4.46
N GLN A 85 -13.64 25.25 3.57
CA GLN A 85 -13.92 25.34 2.14
C GLN A 85 -14.98 24.29 1.75
N ASP A 86 -16.22 24.69 2.01
CA ASP A 86 -17.43 24.18 1.39
C ASP A 86 -17.44 24.61 -0.09
N GLU A 87 -16.97 23.75 -1.00
CA GLU A 87 -17.43 23.77 -2.39
C GLU A 87 -17.70 22.33 -2.85
N GLU A 88 -18.98 21.98 -2.79
CA GLU A 88 -19.61 20.85 -3.46
C GLU A 88 -19.25 20.85 -4.97
N GLU A 89 -18.25 20.06 -5.37
CA GLU A 89 -18.19 19.50 -6.73
C GLU A 89 -18.18 17.98 -6.62
N GLU A 90 -19.38 17.41 -6.49
CA GLU A 90 -19.65 16.02 -6.84
C GLU A 90 -19.39 15.83 -8.34
N ASP A 91 -18.13 15.62 -8.72
CA ASP A 91 -17.79 15.09 -10.02
C ASP A 91 -18.28 13.63 -10.09
N GLU A 92 -19.49 13.45 -10.60
CA GLU A 92 -20.06 12.16 -11.00
C GLU A 92 -19.12 11.46 -12.00
N ILE A 93 -18.19 10.64 -11.50
CA ILE A 93 -17.41 9.75 -12.36
C ILE A 93 -18.32 8.65 -12.92
N GLU A 94 -18.82 8.85 -14.14
CA GLU A 94 -19.52 7.81 -14.91
C GLU A 94 -18.53 6.68 -15.23
N MET A 95 -18.52 5.63 -14.40
CA MET A 95 -17.71 4.44 -14.62
C MET A 95 -18.33 3.60 -15.74
N ASP A 96 -17.98 3.89 -17.00
CA ASP A 96 -18.28 3.00 -18.12
C ASP A 96 -17.49 1.69 -17.99
N VAL A 97 -18.09 0.71 -17.32
CA VAL A 97 -17.61 -0.67 -17.32
C VAL A 97 -17.94 -1.29 -18.69
N SER A 98 -17.17 -0.89 -19.70
CA SER A 98 -17.06 -1.61 -20.95
C SER A 98 -16.39 -2.97 -20.66
N GLN A 99 -17.24 -3.93 -20.31
CA GLN A 99 -16.95 -5.32 -19.98
C GLN A 99 -16.48 -6.10 -21.21
N GLU A 100 -15.30 -5.79 -21.77
CA GLU A 100 -14.66 -6.66 -22.77
C GLU A 100 -13.16 -6.36 -22.97
N ARG A 101 -12.28 -6.86 -22.09
CA ARG A 101 -10.93 -7.30 -22.50
C ARG A 101 -10.49 -8.50 -21.68
N SER A 102 -11.03 -9.66 -22.07
CA SER A 102 -10.38 -10.96 -21.88
C SER A 102 -9.01 -10.95 -22.55
N SER A 103 -7.92 -10.88 -21.77
CA SER A 103 -6.65 -11.53 -22.12
C SER A 103 -5.73 -11.55 -20.90
N PRO A 104 -5.22 -12.72 -20.46
CA PRO A 104 -4.15 -12.77 -19.48
C PRO A 104 -2.93 -12.08 -20.11
N VAL A 105 -2.43 -11.04 -19.46
CA VAL A 105 -1.20 -10.37 -19.91
C VAL A 105 -0.04 -11.34 -19.77
N ASP A 106 0.54 -11.73 -20.90
CA ASP A 106 1.86 -12.36 -21.00
C ASP A 106 2.88 -11.38 -20.43
N VAL A 107 3.23 -11.54 -19.16
CA VAL A 107 4.37 -10.85 -18.56
C VAL A 107 5.63 -11.57 -19.05
N SER A 108 6.10 -11.18 -20.23
CA SER A 108 7.47 -11.46 -20.66
C SER A 108 8.44 -10.68 -19.76
N ILE A 109 8.76 -11.26 -18.60
CA ILE A 109 9.89 -10.88 -17.74
C ILE A 109 11.18 -11.05 -18.56
N ARG A 110 11.69 -9.93 -19.07
CA ARG A 110 13.04 -9.83 -19.63
C ARG A 110 14.05 -10.06 -18.50
N LEU A 111 14.48 -11.30 -18.34
CA LEU A 111 15.66 -11.67 -17.56
C LEU A 111 16.87 -10.93 -18.15
N VAL A 112 17.38 -9.93 -17.43
CA VAL A 112 18.70 -9.39 -17.71
C VAL A 112 19.71 -10.46 -17.33
N GLN A 113 20.17 -11.20 -18.35
CA GLN A 113 21.14 -12.25 -18.17
C GLN A 113 22.52 -11.63 -17.98
N GLY A 114 22.89 -11.42 -16.71
CA GLY A 114 24.26 -11.16 -16.33
C GLY A 114 25.15 -12.31 -16.82
N HIS A 115 26.01 -12.03 -17.78
CA HIS A 115 27.14 -12.88 -18.11
C HIS A 115 28.38 -12.28 -17.46
N GLY A 116 28.76 -12.83 -16.31
CA GLY A 116 30.17 -13.03 -16.03
C GLY A 116 30.61 -14.29 -16.77
N VAL A 117 31.72 -14.26 -17.52
CA VAL A 117 32.98 -15.00 -17.29
C VAL A 117 33.91 -14.67 -18.47
N ARG A 118 35.03 -14.00 -18.18
CA ARG A 118 36.41 -14.41 -18.55
C ARG A 118 37.43 -13.36 -18.14
#